data_AF-A0A535Z7Q3-F1
#
_entry.id   AF-A0A535Z7Q3-F1
#
_cell.length_a   1.000
_cell.length_b   1.000
_cell.length_c   1.000
_cell.angle_alpha   90.00
_cell.angle_beta   90.00
_cell.angle_gamma   90.00
#
_symmetry.space_group_name_H-M   'P 1'
#
loop_
_entity.id
_entity.type
_entity.pdbx_description
1 polymer ?
#
loop_
_entity_poly.entity_id
_entity_poly.type
_entity_poly.pdbx_seq_one_letter_code
_entity_poly.pdbx_strand_id
1 'polypeptide(L)'
;MAQSVQPQASERNGVFLSVDMEGMAGVVHLHQVMRGMPEYERSCRLMTAETNAAVAGARRAGATRFVVNDSHGDMRNFLLDELDDGVEVISGADKPLSMGAGLDGTFEVAFFVGYHASVGTERAIMDHTYGGRTVYAVRINGREQSEATLNAALAGTFGVRTALITGDQATVDQATSELSGIEGVVVKHALGRQAARSLQPLEACRR
;
A
#
# COMPACT_ATOMS: atom_id res chain seq x y z
N MET A 1 -13.49 -34.07 21.94
CA MET A 1 -12.26 -33.29 21.70
C MET A 1 -12.23 -32.95 20.22
N ALA A 2 -12.60 -31.72 19.86
CA ALA A 2 -12.57 -31.27 18.47
C ALA A 2 -11.14 -30.86 18.13
N GLN A 3 -10.53 -31.56 17.18
CA GLN A 3 -9.23 -31.17 16.64
C GLN A 3 -9.42 -29.90 15.82
N SER A 4 -8.83 -28.80 16.28
CA SER A 4 -8.67 -27.58 15.50
C SER A 4 -7.67 -27.87 14.39
N VAL A 5 -8.14 -28.03 13.16
CA VAL A 5 -7.29 -28.07 11.98
C VAL A 5 -6.82 -26.63 11.73
N GLN A 6 -5.60 -26.31 12.16
CA GLN A 6 -4.91 -25.14 11.63
C GLN A 6 -4.58 -25.42 10.16
N PRO A 7 -4.84 -24.49 9.23
CA PRO A 7 -4.46 -24.68 7.83
C PRO A 7 -2.95 -24.90 7.76
N GLN A 8 -2.53 -25.95 7.04
CA GLN A 8 -1.12 -26.17 6.75
C GLN A 8 -0.62 -24.97 5.92
N ALA A 9 0.51 -24.36 6.32
CA ALA A 9 1.12 -23.19 5.68
C ALA A 9 1.41 -23.34 4.17
N SER A 10 1.19 -24.53 3.58
CA SER A 10 1.32 -24.77 2.14
C SER A 10 0.09 -24.40 1.30
N GLU A 11 -1.07 -24.07 1.88
CA GLU A 11 -2.27 -23.70 1.11
C GLU A 11 -2.43 -22.18 0.89
N ARG A 12 -1.72 -21.36 1.67
CA ARG A 12 -1.72 -19.90 1.55
C ARG A 12 -0.44 -19.49 0.84
N ASN A 13 -0.50 -19.32 -0.48
CA ASN A 13 0.64 -18.87 -1.29
C ASN A 13 0.35 -17.57 -2.06
N GLY A 14 -0.78 -16.94 -1.76
CA GLY A 14 -1.20 -15.69 -2.36
C GLY A 14 -0.64 -14.48 -1.63
N VAL A 15 -0.37 -13.42 -2.39
CA VAL A 15 -0.08 -12.08 -1.87
C VAL A 15 -1.21 -11.14 -2.25
N PHE A 16 -1.76 -10.46 -1.26
CA PHE A 16 -2.68 -9.35 -1.48
C PHE A 16 -1.87 -8.05 -1.50
N LEU A 17 -2.06 -7.21 -2.50
CA LEU A 17 -1.40 -5.91 -2.59
C LEU A 17 -2.46 -4.83 -2.49
N SER A 18 -2.41 -4.02 -1.45
CA SER A 18 -3.11 -2.73 -1.43
C SER A 18 -2.13 -1.67 -1.92
N VAL A 19 -2.52 -0.93 -2.96
CA VAL A 19 -1.63 0.01 -3.64
C VAL A 19 -2.20 1.41 -3.64
N ASP A 20 -1.44 2.33 -3.08
CA ASP A 20 -1.75 3.74 -2.97
C ASP A 20 -0.72 4.59 -3.75
N MET A 21 -0.97 5.89 -3.95
CA MET A 21 -0.18 6.69 -4.90
C MET A 21 0.75 7.70 -4.24
N GLU A 22 0.34 8.30 -3.12
CA GLU A 22 1.01 9.40 -2.45
C GLU A 22 2.45 9.06 -2.08
N GLY A 23 2.71 7.80 -1.72
CA GLY A 23 3.99 7.27 -1.25
C GLY A 23 4.98 6.88 -2.35
N MET A 24 4.56 6.83 -3.62
CA MET A 24 5.40 6.40 -4.74
C MET A 24 6.63 7.31 -4.93
N ALA A 25 7.73 6.74 -5.42
CA ALA A 25 8.92 7.50 -5.79
C ALA A 25 8.59 8.52 -6.88
N GLY A 26 9.07 9.74 -6.73
CA GLY A 26 8.83 10.85 -7.66
C GLY A 26 7.47 11.55 -7.48
N VAL A 27 6.58 11.05 -6.62
CA VAL A 27 5.32 11.70 -6.25
C VAL A 27 5.52 12.55 -5.00
N VAL A 28 5.20 13.84 -5.05
CA VAL A 28 5.34 14.77 -3.93
C VAL A 28 4.19 15.76 -3.79
N HIS A 29 3.36 15.95 -4.82
CA HIS A 29 2.35 17.00 -4.84
C HIS A 29 0.98 16.51 -5.30
N LEU A 30 -0.08 17.20 -4.85
CA LEU A 30 -1.48 16.83 -5.12
C LEU A 30 -1.81 16.73 -6.62
N HIS A 31 -1.17 17.55 -7.46
CA HIS A 31 -1.37 17.49 -8.92
C HIS A 31 -0.89 16.17 -9.54
N GLN A 32 0.00 15.46 -8.86
CA GLN A 32 0.48 14.17 -9.31
C GLN A 32 -0.49 13.05 -8.95
N VAL A 33 -1.38 13.25 -7.98
CA VAL A 33 -2.28 12.21 -7.48
C VAL A 33 -3.76 12.46 -7.79
N MET A 34 -4.13 13.66 -8.25
CA MET A 34 -5.51 13.98 -8.61
C MET A 34 -5.78 13.73 -10.09
N ARG A 35 -6.75 12.84 -10.38
CA ARG A 35 -7.23 12.60 -11.74
C ARG A 35 -7.63 13.91 -12.45
N GLY A 36 -7.24 14.02 -13.71
CA GLY A 36 -7.51 15.20 -14.54
C GLY A 36 -6.44 16.28 -14.46
N MET A 37 -5.46 16.14 -13.56
CA MET A 37 -4.29 17.03 -13.52
C MET A 37 -3.22 16.57 -14.52
N PRO A 38 -2.42 17.49 -15.10
CA PRO A 38 -1.45 17.15 -16.16
C PRO A 38 -0.38 16.13 -15.77
N GLU A 39 -0.08 16.00 -14.48
CA GLU A 39 0.99 15.13 -13.98
C GLU A 39 0.50 13.73 -13.58
N TYR A 40 -0.81 13.54 -13.49
CA TYR A 40 -1.43 12.34 -12.93
C TYR A 40 -1.12 11.07 -13.74
N GLU A 41 -1.20 11.12 -15.07
CA GLU A 41 -0.89 9.96 -15.93
C GLU A 41 0.56 9.48 -15.80
N ARG A 42 1.48 10.39 -15.46
CA ARG A 42 2.86 10.01 -15.16
C ARG A 42 2.92 9.23 -13.85
N SER A 43 2.17 9.63 -12.83
CA SER A 43 2.10 8.91 -11.56
C SER A 43 1.44 7.55 -11.68
N CYS A 44 0.41 7.39 -12.53
CA CYS A 44 -0.16 6.08 -12.87
C CYS A 44 0.90 5.09 -13.39
N ARG A 45 1.83 5.54 -14.24
CA ARG A 45 2.97 4.73 -14.72
C ARG A 45 3.93 4.37 -13.59
N LEU A 46 4.22 5.31 -12.69
CA LEU A 46 5.09 5.07 -11.53
C LEU A 46 4.47 4.05 -10.56
N MET A 47 3.19 4.23 -10.22
CA MET A 47 2.41 3.32 -9.39
C MET A 47 2.36 1.90 -10.00
N THR A 48 2.14 1.80 -11.31
CA THR A 48 2.15 0.52 -12.04
C THR A 48 3.52 -0.15 -11.98
N ALA A 49 4.60 0.60 -12.21
CA ALA A 49 5.96 0.07 -12.19
C ALA A 49 6.39 -0.42 -10.79
N GLU A 50 6.12 0.34 -9.73
CA GLU A 50 6.44 -0.07 -8.35
C GLU A 50 5.58 -1.26 -7.89
N THR A 51 4.33 -1.35 -8.35
CA THR A 51 3.49 -2.53 -8.12
C THR A 51 4.07 -3.77 -8.77
N ASN A 52 4.49 -3.68 -10.05
CA ASN A 52 5.14 -4.78 -10.75
C ASN A 52 6.46 -5.20 -10.05
N ALA A 53 7.21 -4.24 -9.50
CA ALA A 53 8.42 -4.54 -8.73
C ALA A 53 8.10 -5.36 -7.46
N ALA A 54 7.06 -4.97 -6.72
CA ALA A 54 6.60 -5.69 -5.54
C ALA A 54 6.12 -7.11 -5.87
N VAL A 55 5.35 -7.27 -6.96
CA VAL A 55 4.91 -8.57 -7.49
C VAL A 55 6.11 -9.43 -7.88
N ALA A 56 7.06 -8.88 -8.63
CA ALA A 56 8.27 -9.59 -9.02
C ALA A 56 9.11 -10.03 -7.80
N GLY A 57 9.20 -9.19 -6.77
CA GLY A 57 9.84 -9.51 -5.49
C GLY A 57 9.18 -10.71 -4.81
N ALA A 58 7.86 -10.68 -4.63
CA ALA A 58 7.11 -11.78 -4.03
C ALA A 58 7.19 -13.07 -4.86
N ARG A 59 7.16 -12.96 -6.19
CA ARG A 59 7.32 -14.12 -7.10
C ARG A 59 8.68 -14.77 -6.93
N ARG A 60 9.76 -13.98 -6.79
CA ARG A 60 11.11 -14.50 -6.47
C ARG A 60 11.15 -15.21 -5.11
N ALA A 61 10.28 -14.81 -4.17
CA ALA A 61 10.12 -15.47 -2.88
C ALA A 61 9.21 -16.71 -2.93
N GLY A 62 8.65 -17.08 -4.10
CA GLY A 62 7.86 -18.28 -4.31
C GLY A 62 6.34 -18.09 -4.31
N ALA A 63 5.83 -16.85 -4.21
CA ALA A 63 4.40 -16.59 -4.35
C ALA A 63 3.91 -16.84 -5.79
N THR A 64 2.71 -17.40 -5.94
CA THR A 64 2.16 -17.78 -7.25
C THR A 64 0.80 -17.16 -7.55
N ARG A 65 0.17 -16.49 -6.59
CA ARG A 65 -1.13 -15.84 -6.74
C ARG A 65 -1.06 -14.41 -6.24
N PHE A 66 -1.59 -13.48 -7.01
CA PHE A 66 -1.52 -12.05 -6.73
C PHE A 66 -2.87 -11.39 -6.98
N VAL A 67 -3.34 -10.65 -5.98
CA VAL A 67 -4.49 -9.75 -6.14
C VAL A 67 -4.05 -8.35 -5.80
N VAL A 68 -4.17 -7.44 -6.75
CA VAL A 68 -3.81 -6.02 -6.63
C VAL A 68 -5.09 -5.21 -6.46
N ASN A 69 -5.26 -4.59 -5.31
CA ASN A 69 -6.34 -3.68 -5.01
C ASN A 69 -5.88 -2.23 -5.17
N ASP A 70 -6.45 -1.55 -6.17
CA ASP A 70 -6.24 -0.12 -6.36
C ASP A 70 -6.89 0.65 -5.20
N SER A 71 -6.09 1.37 -4.44
CA SER A 71 -6.50 1.93 -3.15
C SER A 71 -6.41 3.45 -3.09
N HIS A 72 -6.11 4.09 -4.23
CA HIS A 72 -5.94 5.54 -4.32
C HIS A 72 -7.15 6.24 -4.96
N GLY A 73 -7.63 7.33 -4.34
CA GLY A 73 -8.61 8.24 -4.96
C GLY A 73 -9.90 7.53 -5.43
N ASP A 74 -10.18 7.58 -6.74
CA ASP A 74 -11.33 6.88 -7.34
C ASP A 74 -11.03 5.42 -7.74
N MET A 75 -9.84 4.94 -7.38
CA MET A 75 -9.37 3.56 -7.45
C MET A 75 -9.32 2.99 -8.88
N ARG A 76 -9.06 3.84 -9.88
CA ARG A 76 -8.96 3.49 -11.31
C ARG A 76 -7.65 3.99 -11.94
N ASN A 77 -6.54 3.77 -11.26
CA ASN A 77 -5.26 4.41 -11.51
C ASN A 77 -4.32 3.56 -12.37
N PHE A 78 -4.45 2.23 -12.33
CA PHE A 78 -3.53 1.33 -13.03
C PHE A 78 -3.63 1.37 -14.55
N LEU A 79 -2.47 1.23 -15.20
CA LEU A 79 -2.37 0.90 -16.61
C LEU A 79 -2.41 -0.62 -16.74
N LEU A 80 -3.60 -1.16 -17.00
CA LEU A 80 -3.85 -2.60 -16.95
C LEU A 80 -3.03 -3.40 -17.97
N ASP A 81 -2.67 -2.78 -19.09
CA ASP A 81 -1.83 -3.35 -20.15
C ASP A 81 -0.32 -3.28 -19.84
N GLU A 82 0.08 -2.55 -18.81
CA GLU A 82 1.46 -2.47 -18.31
C GLU A 82 1.67 -3.25 -16.99
N LEU A 83 0.60 -3.73 -16.35
CA LEU A 83 0.71 -4.58 -15.16
C LEU A 83 1.20 -6.00 -15.51
N ASP A 84 1.85 -6.65 -14.54
CA ASP A 84 2.26 -8.06 -14.62
C ASP A 84 1.06 -8.95 -15.02
N ASP A 85 1.23 -9.80 -16.02
CA ASP A 85 0.15 -10.61 -16.60
C ASP A 85 -0.37 -11.72 -15.67
N GLY A 86 0.31 -11.95 -14.53
CA GLY A 86 -0.07 -12.92 -13.52
C GLY A 86 -0.86 -12.34 -12.34
N VAL A 87 -1.34 -11.10 -12.42
CA VAL A 87 -2.13 -10.47 -11.34
C VAL A 87 -3.62 -10.37 -11.69
N GLU A 88 -4.46 -10.48 -10.67
CA GLU A 88 -5.86 -10.07 -10.72
C GLU A 88 -5.99 -8.66 -10.13
N VAL A 89 -6.76 -7.76 -10.77
CA VAL A 89 -6.87 -6.35 -10.33
C VAL A 89 -8.29 -6.03 -9.86
N ILE A 90 -8.39 -5.40 -8.71
CA ILE A 90 -9.63 -4.84 -8.17
C ILE A 90 -9.61 -3.32 -8.38
N SER A 91 -10.45 -2.86 -9.32
CA SER A 91 -10.50 -1.45 -9.78
C SER A 91 -11.90 -0.85 -9.63
N GLY A 92 -11.97 0.44 -9.27
CA GLY A 92 -13.20 1.18 -8.97
C GLY A 92 -13.36 1.50 -7.49
N ALA A 93 -14.04 2.61 -7.19
CA ALA A 93 -14.40 3.02 -5.82
C ALA A 93 -15.66 2.32 -5.30
N ASP A 94 -16.09 2.65 -4.08
CA ASP A 94 -17.28 2.08 -3.40
C ASP A 94 -17.25 0.55 -3.19
N LYS A 95 -16.04 -0.01 -3.16
CA LYS A 95 -15.80 -1.42 -2.90
C LYS A 95 -16.06 -1.77 -1.44
N PRO A 96 -16.61 -2.96 -1.13
CA PRO A 96 -16.60 -3.48 0.22
C PRO A 96 -15.19 -3.45 0.80
N LEU A 97 -15.04 -2.89 2.00
CA LEU A 97 -13.76 -2.72 2.70
C LEU A 97 -12.73 -1.80 2.01
N SER A 98 -13.09 -1.05 0.97
CA SER A 98 -12.24 0.00 0.38
C SER A 98 -10.83 -0.52 -0.01
N MET A 99 -9.78 -0.06 0.67
CA MET A 99 -8.38 -0.46 0.47
C MET A 99 -8.10 -1.93 0.85
N GLY A 100 -9.00 -2.57 1.60
CA GLY A 100 -8.96 -4.00 1.91
C GLY A 100 -9.86 -4.87 1.04
N ALA A 101 -10.42 -4.35 -0.06
CA ALA A 101 -11.32 -5.09 -0.92
C ALA A 101 -10.64 -6.33 -1.52
N GLY A 102 -11.26 -7.50 -1.38
CA GLY A 102 -10.74 -8.78 -1.88
C GLY A 102 -9.74 -9.47 -0.97
N LEU A 103 -9.36 -8.87 0.16
CA LEU A 103 -8.56 -9.53 1.19
C LEU A 103 -9.40 -10.56 1.96
N ASP A 104 -8.86 -11.76 2.12
CA ASP A 104 -9.46 -12.84 2.90
C ASP A 104 -8.39 -13.75 3.54
N GLY A 105 -8.82 -14.81 4.23
CA GLY A 105 -7.92 -15.73 4.91
C GLY A 105 -7.08 -16.64 4.00
N THR A 106 -7.26 -16.60 2.67
CA THR A 106 -6.52 -17.44 1.72
C THR A 106 -5.14 -16.88 1.35
N PHE A 107 -4.91 -15.58 1.58
CA PHE A 107 -3.63 -14.94 1.35
C PHE A 107 -2.65 -15.22 2.49
N GLU A 108 -1.38 -15.39 2.18
CA GLU A 108 -0.35 -15.58 3.21
C GLU A 108 0.06 -14.25 3.83
N VAL A 109 0.25 -13.25 2.97
CA VAL A 109 0.67 -11.91 3.37
C VAL A 109 -0.03 -10.82 2.57
N ALA A 110 -0.10 -9.63 3.16
CA ALA A 110 -0.48 -8.39 2.52
C ALA A 110 0.74 -7.48 2.34
N PHE A 111 0.82 -6.80 1.20
CA PHE A 111 1.77 -5.74 0.90
C PHE A 111 1.03 -4.42 0.76
N PHE A 112 1.59 -3.36 1.37
CA PHE A 112 1.09 -1.99 1.28
C PHE A 112 2.08 -1.16 0.48
N VAL A 113 1.77 -0.87 -0.79
CA VAL A 113 2.70 -0.24 -1.73
C VAL A 113 2.31 1.21 -1.97
N GLY A 114 3.27 2.14 -1.87
CA GLY A 114 3.06 3.57 -2.11
C GLY A 114 2.18 4.26 -1.06
N TYR A 115 2.19 3.77 0.17
CA TYR A 115 1.43 4.34 1.28
C TYR A 115 2.04 5.65 1.80
N HIS A 116 1.25 6.39 2.57
CA HIS A 116 1.66 7.61 3.28
C HIS A 116 1.36 7.54 4.79
N ALA A 117 1.98 8.45 5.55
CA ALA A 117 1.75 8.57 6.99
C ALA A 117 0.40 9.24 7.31
N SER A 118 -0.06 9.07 8.56
CA SER A 118 -1.28 9.72 9.04
C SER A 118 -1.13 11.24 9.08
N VAL A 119 -2.27 11.91 8.93
CA VAL A 119 -2.46 13.35 9.18
C VAL A 119 -1.70 13.88 10.40
N GLY A 120 -1.11 15.06 10.28
CA GLY A 120 -0.34 15.72 11.33
C GLY A 120 1.08 15.17 11.51
N THR A 121 1.50 14.15 10.76
CA THR A 121 2.85 13.59 10.86
C THR A 121 3.88 14.56 10.31
N GLU A 122 4.91 14.86 11.12
CA GLU A 122 5.98 15.76 10.72
C GLU A 122 6.84 15.13 9.62
N ARG A 123 7.20 15.92 8.59
CA ARG A 123 8.01 15.46 7.45
C ARG A 123 7.42 14.18 6.84
N ALA A 124 6.16 14.25 6.45
CA ALA A 124 5.45 13.20 5.70
C ALA A 124 4.80 13.80 4.45
N ILE A 125 4.97 13.14 3.30
CA ILE A 125 4.38 13.57 2.04
C ILE A 125 2.88 13.34 2.06
N MET A 126 2.12 14.41 1.84
CA MET A 126 0.66 14.39 1.72
C MET A 126 -0.01 13.64 2.87
N ASP A 127 0.49 13.82 4.10
CA ASP A 127 -0.05 13.18 5.30
C ASP A 127 -1.56 13.37 5.43
N HIS A 128 -2.29 12.26 5.55
CA HIS A 128 -3.73 12.22 5.80
C HIS A 128 -4.20 10.84 6.25
N THR A 129 -5.50 10.70 6.57
CA THR A 129 -6.15 9.39 6.79
C THR A 129 -7.50 9.37 6.07
N TYR A 130 -7.62 8.53 5.05
CA TYR A 130 -8.68 8.42 4.06
C TYR A 130 -9.05 9.74 3.40
N GLY A 131 -10.04 10.45 3.95
CA GLY A 131 -10.48 11.71 3.41
C GLY A 131 -9.70 12.87 4.03
N GLY A 132 -8.57 13.29 3.46
CA GLY A 132 -7.75 14.37 4.04
C GLY A 132 -8.46 15.74 4.20
N ARG A 133 -9.62 15.93 3.56
CA ARG A 133 -10.47 17.13 3.71
C ARG A 133 -11.62 16.96 4.71
N THR A 134 -11.95 15.73 5.09
CA THR A 134 -13.15 15.38 5.86
C THR A 134 -12.83 14.69 7.18
N VAL A 135 -11.67 14.04 7.28
CA VAL A 135 -11.23 13.27 8.44
C VAL A 135 -9.95 13.90 8.96
N TYR A 136 -10.00 14.42 10.19
CA TYR A 136 -8.79 14.94 10.85
C TYR A 136 -7.97 13.85 11.52
N ALA A 137 -8.57 12.77 12.03
CA ALA A 137 -7.86 11.62 12.59
C ALA A 137 -8.84 10.46 12.81
N VAL A 138 -8.35 9.23 12.65
CA VAL A 138 -9.05 8.01 13.07
C VAL A 138 -8.30 7.42 14.26
N ARG A 139 -9.04 6.93 15.28
CA ARG A 139 -8.43 6.37 16.49
C ARG A 139 -9.00 4.99 16.83
N ILE A 140 -8.12 4.05 17.18
CA ILE A 140 -8.47 2.77 17.79
C ILE A 140 -7.96 2.80 19.23
N ASN A 141 -8.85 2.58 20.20
CA ASN A 141 -8.51 2.62 21.64
C ASN A 141 -7.76 3.90 22.05
N GLY A 142 -8.15 5.04 21.48
CA GLY A 142 -7.55 6.35 21.75
C GLY A 142 -6.21 6.62 21.04
N ARG A 143 -5.64 5.63 20.33
CA ARG A 143 -4.41 5.80 19.54
C ARG A 143 -4.75 6.20 18.12
N GLU A 144 -4.06 7.19 17.58
CA GLU A 144 -4.20 7.61 16.19
C GLU A 144 -3.69 6.54 15.23
N GLN A 145 -4.34 6.43 14.07
CA GLN A 145 -4.07 5.39 13.09
C GLN A 145 -3.87 6.01 11.70
N SER A 146 -2.92 5.43 10.96
CA SER A 146 -2.78 5.67 9.52
C SER A 146 -3.64 4.69 8.75
N GLU A 147 -3.80 4.91 7.46
CA GLU A 147 -4.43 3.93 6.57
C GLU A 147 -3.67 2.61 6.61
N ALA A 148 -2.33 2.63 6.70
CA ALA A 148 -1.54 1.41 6.84
C ALA A 148 -1.92 0.63 8.10
N THR A 149 -2.03 1.28 9.26
CA THR A 149 -2.32 0.56 10.51
C THR A 149 -3.77 0.10 10.59
N LEU A 150 -4.72 0.86 10.03
CA LEU A 150 -6.13 0.44 9.91
C LEU A 150 -6.28 -0.78 8.99
N ASN A 151 -5.64 -0.77 7.83
CA ASN A 151 -5.70 -1.89 6.89
C ASN A 151 -4.90 -3.10 7.38
N ALA A 152 -3.81 -2.90 8.13
CA ALA A 152 -3.10 -4.00 8.79
C ALA A 152 -3.96 -4.65 9.87
N ALA A 153 -4.70 -3.86 10.66
CA ALA A 153 -5.64 -4.38 11.65
C ALA A 153 -6.75 -5.21 10.98
N LEU A 154 -7.31 -4.72 9.85
CA LEU A 154 -8.25 -5.48 9.02
C LEU A 154 -7.64 -6.80 8.53
N ALA A 155 -6.43 -6.78 7.97
CA ALA A 155 -5.73 -7.98 7.52
C ALA A 155 -5.54 -9.01 8.65
N GLY A 156 -5.21 -8.54 9.85
CA GLY A 156 -5.10 -9.36 11.05
C GLY A 156 -6.38 -10.10 11.40
N THR A 157 -7.56 -9.52 11.12
CA THR A 157 -8.86 -10.21 11.33
C THR A 157 -9.06 -11.43 10.43
N PHE A 158 -8.37 -11.48 9.30
CA PHE A 158 -8.33 -12.62 8.38
C PHE A 158 -7.14 -13.55 8.65
N GLY A 159 -6.33 -13.27 9.68
CA GLY A 159 -5.09 -13.99 9.94
C GLY A 159 -3.99 -13.72 8.89
N VAL A 160 -4.09 -12.63 8.12
CA VAL A 160 -3.10 -12.25 7.11
C VAL A 160 -2.12 -11.25 7.71
N ARG A 161 -0.82 -11.57 7.67
CA ARG A 161 0.23 -10.66 8.15
C ARG A 161 0.50 -9.59 7.09
N THR A 162 0.70 -8.35 7.51
CA THR A 162 1.28 -7.33 6.60
C THR A 162 2.80 -7.52 6.59
N ALA A 163 3.37 -7.84 5.43
CA ALA A 163 4.77 -8.22 5.30
C ALA A 163 5.65 -7.12 4.71
N LEU A 164 5.07 -6.20 3.94
CA LEU A 164 5.78 -5.12 3.26
C LEU A 164 4.99 -3.82 3.39
N ILE A 165 5.68 -2.72 3.63
CA ILE A 165 5.19 -1.37 3.39
C ILE A 165 6.22 -0.55 2.61
N THR A 166 5.77 0.20 1.61
CA THR A 166 6.61 1.16 0.88
C THR A 166 6.01 2.56 0.93
N GLY A 167 6.88 3.57 0.97
CA GLY A 167 6.47 4.97 1.07
C GLY A 167 7.64 5.88 1.40
N ASP A 168 7.35 7.00 2.07
CA ASP A 168 8.39 7.82 2.65
C ASP A 168 8.88 7.28 4.01
N GLN A 169 9.90 7.94 4.56
CA GLN A 169 10.48 7.58 5.85
C GLN A 169 9.46 7.62 6.99
N ALA A 170 8.58 8.62 7.02
CA ALA A 170 7.60 8.78 8.10
C ALA A 170 6.55 7.66 8.05
N THR A 171 6.16 7.25 6.86
CA THR A 171 5.26 6.11 6.60
C THR A 171 5.86 4.82 7.15
N VAL A 172 7.12 4.54 6.80
CA VAL A 172 7.84 3.34 7.26
C VAL A 172 8.06 3.37 8.77
N ASP A 173 8.50 4.50 9.33
CA ASP A 173 8.71 4.66 10.77
C ASP A 173 7.41 4.43 11.56
N GLN A 174 6.29 5.00 11.10
CA GLN A 174 4.99 4.83 11.73
C GLN A 174 4.54 3.36 11.68
N ALA A 175 4.59 2.73 10.50
CA ALA A 175 4.16 1.34 10.35
C ALA A 175 5.04 0.36 11.15
N THR A 176 6.36 0.51 11.11
CA THR A 176 7.29 -0.38 11.84
C THR A 176 7.19 -0.22 13.36
N SER A 177 6.76 0.94 13.85
CA SER A 177 6.50 1.16 15.28
C SER A 177 5.28 0.40 15.81
N GLU A 178 4.31 0.09 14.95
CA GLU A 178 3.06 -0.62 15.34
C GLU A 178 3.02 -2.07 14.86
N LEU A 179 3.69 -2.39 13.73
CA LEU A 179 3.63 -3.68 13.06
C LEU A 179 4.99 -4.39 13.17
N SER A 180 5.13 -5.22 14.20
CA SER A 180 6.37 -5.97 14.43
C SER A 180 6.71 -6.91 13.25
N GLY A 181 7.95 -6.82 12.74
CA GLY A 181 8.46 -7.69 11.68
C GLY A 181 7.97 -7.36 10.27
N ILE A 182 7.35 -6.19 10.05
CA ILE A 182 7.09 -5.68 8.69
C ILE A 182 8.40 -5.22 8.03
N GLU A 183 8.57 -5.51 6.75
CA GLU A 183 9.65 -4.94 5.94
C GLU A 183 9.24 -3.55 5.46
N GLY A 184 10.12 -2.56 5.62
CA GLY A 184 9.84 -1.17 5.27
C GLY A 184 10.80 -0.65 4.21
N VAL A 185 10.27 -0.25 3.05
CA VAL A 185 11.07 0.29 1.94
C VAL A 185 10.82 1.79 1.78
N VAL A 186 11.81 2.58 2.17
CA VAL A 186 11.80 4.05 1.98
C VAL A 186 12.21 4.38 0.55
N VAL A 187 11.26 4.84 -0.26
CA VAL A 187 11.51 5.23 -1.67
C VAL A 187 11.76 6.73 -1.86
N LYS A 188 11.51 7.52 -0.81
CA LYS A 188 11.81 8.95 -0.75
C LYS A 188 11.92 9.43 0.69
N HIS A 189 12.64 10.52 0.91
CA HIS A 189 12.71 11.20 2.20
C HIS A 189 11.99 12.54 2.12
N ALA A 190 10.90 12.68 2.88
CA ALA A 190 10.16 13.93 2.90
C ALA A 190 10.97 15.04 3.59
N LEU A 191 10.98 16.22 2.97
CA LEU A 191 11.49 17.47 3.51
C LEU A 191 10.35 18.33 4.10
N GLY A 192 9.11 17.98 3.78
CA GLY A 192 7.87 18.59 4.25
C GLY A 192 6.68 17.92 3.55
N ARG A 193 5.48 18.49 3.70
CA ARG A 193 4.23 17.90 3.20
C ARG A 193 4.16 17.72 1.67
N GLN A 194 4.94 18.50 0.93
CA GLN A 194 4.87 18.54 -0.53
C GLN A 194 6.25 18.59 -1.22
N ALA A 195 7.31 18.19 -0.50
CA ALA A 195 8.67 18.22 -1.02
C ALA A 195 9.46 17.03 -0.45
N ALA A 196 10.16 16.29 -1.30
CA ALA A 196 10.98 15.15 -0.89
C ALA A 196 12.25 15.04 -1.72
N ARG A 197 13.28 14.43 -1.13
CA ARG A 197 14.41 13.84 -1.87
C ARG A 197 14.03 12.40 -2.23
N SER A 198 13.62 12.20 -3.47
CA SER A 198 13.17 10.91 -3.98
C SER A 198 14.30 10.07 -4.56
N LEU A 199 14.19 8.75 -4.46
CA LEU A 199 14.92 7.86 -5.35
C LEU A 199 14.47 8.11 -6.81
N GLN A 200 15.35 7.77 -7.75
CA GLN A 200 14.99 7.68 -9.15
C GLN A 200 14.02 6.49 -9.32
N PRO A 201 12.94 6.58 -10.11
CA PRO A 201 11.90 5.54 -10.16
C PRO A 201 12.37 4.10 -10.42
N LEU A 202 13.35 3.90 -11.30
CA LEU A 202 13.91 2.57 -11.56
C LEU A 202 14.72 2.05 -10.38
N GLU A 203 15.36 2.95 -9.62
CA GLU A 203 16.06 2.58 -8.39
C GLU A 203 15.08 2.21 -7.28
N ALA A 204 13.94 2.91 -7.18
CA ALA A 204 12.86 2.55 -6.26
C ALA A 204 12.35 1.12 -6.55
N CYS A 205 12.14 0.78 -7.83
CA CYS A 205 11.73 -0.56 -8.26
C CYS A 205 12.77 -1.68 -8.00
N ARG A 206 14.04 -1.35 -7.71
CA ARG A 206 15.09 -2.36 -7.42
C ARG A 206 15.19 -2.71 -5.94
N ARG A 207 14.66 -1.86 -5.06
CA ARG A 207 14.69 -2.08 -3.61
C ARG A 207 13.61 -3.07 -3.19
#